data_AF-X1BNK6-F1
#
_entry.id   AF-X1BNK6-F1
#
_cell.length_a   1.000
_cell.length_b   1.000
_cell.length_c   1.000
_cell.angle_alpha   90.00
_cell.angle_beta   90.00
_cell.angle_gamma   90.00
#
_symmetry.space_group_name_H-M   'P 1'
#
loop_
_entity.id
_entity.type
_entity.pdbx_description
1 polymer ?
#
loop_
_entity_poly.entity_id
_entity_poly.type
_entity_poly.pdbx_seq_one_letter_code
_entity_poly.pdbx_strand_id
1 'polypeptide(L)'
;MRESFNPDIIKSINFFSEFKEWYYKIIKDFNFDEQKDKLGRDLLLNILLDSQNYENFHQNLENIKNIIQKNKFITIFGCGPSLEKTFDTISQNGKSKFPINQLIIAIDGAAVFLDKKGIKPNLI
;
A
#
# COMPACT_ATOMS: atom_id res chain seq x y z
N MET A 1 -30.60 12.80 2.98
CA MET A 1 -31.00 11.38 2.98
C MET A 1 -29.91 10.66 2.18
N ARG A 2 -28.97 9.99 2.86
CA ARG A 2 -27.79 9.41 2.19
C ARG A 2 -28.24 8.19 1.40
N GLU A 3 -27.86 8.14 0.13
CA GLU A 3 -28.17 7.02 -0.76
C GLU A 3 -27.66 5.72 -0.14
N SER A 4 -28.57 4.75 -0.02
CA SER A 4 -28.27 3.41 0.43
C SER A 4 -27.32 2.73 -0.56
N PHE A 5 -26.19 2.27 -0.03
CA PHE A 5 -25.25 1.25 -0.49
C PHE A 5 -25.48 0.66 -1.90
N ASN A 6 -24.49 0.76 -2.79
CA ASN A 6 -24.46 -0.04 -4.02
C ASN A 6 -23.80 -1.41 -3.74
N PRO A 7 -24.58 -2.51 -3.66
CA PRO A 7 -24.07 -3.85 -3.34
C PRO A 7 -23.08 -4.43 -4.36
N ASP A 8 -22.94 -3.82 -5.54
CA ASP A 8 -22.05 -4.34 -6.59
C ASP A 8 -20.56 -4.04 -6.32
N ILE A 9 -20.24 -3.06 -5.47
CA ILE A 9 -18.85 -2.79 -5.04
C ILE A 9 -18.33 -3.88 -4.08
N ILE A 10 -19.17 -4.43 -3.20
CA ILE A 10 -18.77 -5.55 -2.33
C ILE A 10 -18.53 -6.82 -3.16
N LYS A 11 -19.31 -7.03 -4.23
CA LYS A 11 -19.10 -8.17 -5.13
C LYS A 11 -17.74 -8.14 -5.82
N SER A 12 -17.18 -6.95 -6.11
CA SER A 12 -15.87 -6.82 -6.75
C SER A 12 -14.67 -6.96 -5.81
N ILE A 13 -14.87 -7.01 -4.48
CA ILE A 13 -13.77 -7.26 -3.52
C ILE A 13 -13.46 -8.77 -3.40
N ASN A 14 -14.45 -9.64 -3.62
CA ASN A 14 -14.25 -11.10 -3.68
C ASN A 14 -13.69 -11.61 -5.02
N PHE A 15 -13.14 -10.70 -5.84
CA PHE A 15 -12.85 -10.94 -7.26
C PHE A 15 -11.61 -11.83 -7.49
N PHE A 16 -10.68 -11.88 -6.54
CA PHE A 16 -9.44 -12.62 -6.68
C PHE A 16 -9.55 -14.03 -6.08
N SER A 17 -10.10 -14.96 -6.87
CA SER A 17 -10.21 -16.37 -6.50
C SER A 17 -8.87 -17.00 -6.09
N GLU A 18 -7.76 -16.53 -6.66
CA GLU A 18 -6.40 -16.98 -6.36
C GLU A 18 -5.94 -16.74 -4.91
N PHE A 19 -6.47 -15.73 -4.23
CA PHE A 19 -6.14 -15.47 -2.82
C PHE A 19 -7.10 -16.15 -1.84
N LYS A 20 -8.20 -16.74 -2.32
CA LYS A 20 -9.21 -17.38 -1.48
C LYS A 20 -8.63 -18.58 -0.72
N GLU A 21 -7.78 -19.37 -1.36
CA GLU A 21 -7.12 -20.52 -0.71
C GLU A 21 -6.16 -20.07 0.38
N TRP A 22 -5.39 -19.01 0.14
CA TRP A 22 -4.50 -18.41 1.13
C TRP A 22 -5.27 -17.85 2.33
N TYR A 23 -6.41 -17.19 2.10
CA TYR A 23 -7.28 -16.71 3.17
C TYR A 23 -7.72 -17.84 4.10
N TYR A 24 -8.31 -18.92 3.55
CA TYR A 24 -8.76 -20.04 4.37
C TYR A 24 -7.61 -20.77 5.06
N LYS A 25 -6.44 -20.85 4.40
CA LYS A 25 -5.23 -21.37 5.04
C LYS A 25 -4.84 -20.54 6.26
N ILE A 26 -4.84 -19.21 6.17
CA ILE A 26 -4.54 -18.32 7.29
C ILE A 26 -5.56 -18.50 8.42
N ILE A 27 -6.87 -18.44 8.10
CA ILE A 27 -7.93 -18.63 9.11
C ILE A 27 -7.74 -19.94 9.86
N LYS A 28 -7.44 -21.03 9.13
CA LYS A 28 -7.22 -22.36 9.71
C LYS A 28 -5.93 -22.44 10.53
N ASP A 29 -4.80 -22.02 9.97
CA ASP A 29 -3.48 -22.18 10.59
C ASP A 29 -3.34 -21.34 11.87
N PHE A 30 -4.02 -20.19 11.93
CA PHE A 30 -4.01 -19.29 13.09
C PHE A 30 -5.26 -19.42 13.98
N ASN A 31 -6.18 -20.33 13.64
CA ASN A 31 -7.44 -20.57 14.36
C ASN A 31 -8.26 -19.27 14.57
N PHE A 32 -8.36 -18.46 13.52
CA PHE A 32 -9.16 -17.24 13.55
C PHE A 32 -10.66 -17.54 13.34
N ASP A 33 -11.50 -16.63 13.84
CA ASP A 33 -12.95 -16.68 13.65
C ASP A 33 -13.32 -15.94 12.35
N GLU A 34 -13.71 -16.70 11.32
CA GLU A 34 -14.07 -16.17 9.99
C GLU A 34 -15.18 -15.11 10.07
N GLN A 35 -16.17 -15.30 10.96
CA GLN A 35 -17.28 -14.35 11.08
C GLN A 35 -16.81 -13.03 11.69
N LYS A 36 -15.96 -13.09 12.71
CA LYS A 36 -15.37 -11.88 13.30
C LYS A 36 -14.46 -11.14 12.35
N ASP A 37 -13.65 -11.86 11.57
CA ASP A 37 -12.80 -11.27 10.53
C ASP A 37 -13.63 -10.54 9.47
N LYS A 38 -14.68 -11.21 8.98
CA LYS A 38 -15.65 -10.63 8.05
C LYS A 38 -16.32 -9.37 8.61
N LEU A 39 -16.75 -9.41 9.87
CA LEU A 39 -17.34 -8.25 10.55
C LEU A 39 -16.34 -7.09 10.67
N GLY A 40 -15.09 -7.39 11.01
CA GLY A 40 -14.02 -6.39 11.09
C GLY A 40 -13.75 -5.73 9.74
N ARG A 41 -13.66 -6.53 8.66
CA ARG A 41 -13.54 -6.05 7.29
C ARG A 41 -14.70 -5.13 6.91
N ASP A 42 -15.93 -5.56 7.15
CA ASP A 42 -17.13 -4.81 6.77
C ASP A 42 -17.21 -3.49 7.55
N LEU A 43 -16.88 -3.50 8.84
CA LEU A 43 -16.82 -2.29 9.66
C LEU A 43 -15.75 -1.30 9.15
N LEU A 44 -14.54 -1.79 8.86
CA LEU A 44 -13.46 -0.98 8.31
C LEU A 44 -13.88 -0.37 6.97
N LEU A 45 -14.47 -1.17 6.09
CA LEU A 45 -14.95 -0.71 4.79
C LEU A 45 -15.99 0.41 4.97
N ASN A 46 -16.95 0.25 5.88
CA ASN A 46 -17.94 1.28 6.15
C ASN A 46 -17.30 2.57 6.66
N ILE A 47 -16.33 2.49 7.59
CA ILE A 47 -15.59 3.67 8.09
C ILE A 47 -14.87 4.39 6.94
N LEU A 48 -14.22 3.63 6.06
CA LEU A 48 -13.51 4.20 4.92
C LEU A 48 -14.48 4.89 3.96
N LEU A 49 -15.61 4.25 3.64
CA LEU A 49 -16.64 4.77 2.74
C LEU A 49 -17.39 5.99 3.30
N ASP A 50 -17.64 6.04 4.61
CA ASP A 50 -18.31 7.16 5.27
C ASP A 50 -17.40 8.39 5.44
N SER A 51 -16.10 8.24 5.20
CA SER A 51 -15.16 9.35 5.27
C SER A 51 -15.21 10.19 3.99
N GLN A 52 -15.13 11.53 4.12
CA GLN A 52 -14.94 12.44 2.98
C GLN A 52 -13.71 12.08 2.12
N ASN A 53 -12.80 11.25 2.65
CA ASN A 53 -11.63 10.77 1.93
C ASN A 53 -11.97 9.78 0.81
N TYR A 54 -13.11 9.08 0.88
CA TYR A 54 -13.53 8.16 -0.19
C TYR A 54 -14.10 8.92 -1.40
N GLU A 55 -14.80 10.04 -1.19
CA GLU A 55 -15.23 10.92 -2.30
C GLU A 55 -14.03 11.41 -3.13
N ASN A 56 -12.88 11.61 -2.49
CA ASN A 56 -11.64 12.00 -3.14
C ASN A 56 -10.80 10.83 -3.67
N PHE A 57 -11.27 9.58 -3.58
CA PHE A 57 -10.49 8.40 -3.97
C PHE A 57 -10.03 8.45 -5.43
N HIS A 58 -10.95 8.74 -6.36
CA HIS A 58 -10.61 8.87 -7.78
C HIS A 58 -9.67 10.05 -8.04
N GLN A 59 -9.87 11.16 -7.35
CA GLN A 59 -8.99 12.33 -7.45
C GLN A 59 -7.58 12.03 -6.92
N ASN A 60 -7.48 11.29 -5.81
CA ASN A 60 -6.23 10.86 -5.21
C ASN A 60 -5.50 9.87 -6.13
N LEU A 61 -6.20 8.92 -6.75
CA LEU A 61 -5.61 8.01 -7.73
C LEU A 61 -5.05 8.75 -8.95
N GLU A 62 -5.82 9.69 -9.52
CA GLU A 62 -5.33 10.50 -10.64
C GLU A 62 -4.15 11.41 -10.21
N ASN A 63 -4.15 11.93 -8.98
CA ASN A 63 -3.01 12.66 -8.43
C ASN A 63 -1.76 11.78 -8.33
N ILE A 64 -1.88 10.57 -7.77
CA ILE A 64 -0.77 9.61 -7.67
C ILE A 64 -0.23 9.26 -9.07
N LYS A 65 -1.13 8.95 -10.01
CA LYS A 65 -0.78 8.65 -11.40
C LYS A 65 -0.03 9.82 -12.05
N ASN A 66 -0.51 11.05 -11.87
CA ASN A 66 0.15 12.25 -12.37
C ASN A 66 1.55 12.44 -11.75
N ILE A 67 1.71 12.18 -10.45
CA ILE A 67 3.01 12.23 -9.77
C ILE A 67 3.96 11.19 -10.40
N ILE A 68 3.52 9.95 -10.56
CA ILE A 68 4.31 8.87 -11.16
C ILE A 68 4.73 9.24 -12.59
N GLN A 69 3.79 9.69 -13.42
CA GLN A 69 4.05 10.01 -14.84
C GLN A 69 4.99 11.20 -15.04
N LYS A 70 5.00 12.18 -14.13
CA LYS A 70 5.90 13.34 -14.20
C LYS A 70 7.34 13.02 -13.81
N ASN A 71 7.58 11.92 -13.09
CA ASN A 71 8.89 11.56 -12.58
C ASN A 71 9.56 10.52 -13.48
N LYS A 72 10.68 10.90 -14.09
CA LYS A 72 11.47 10.01 -14.96
C LYS A 72 12.18 8.89 -14.20
N PHE A 73 12.52 9.14 -12.94
CA PHE A 73 13.23 8.19 -12.09
C PHE A 73 12.37 7.88 -10.86
N ILE A 74 12.06 6.60 -10.68
CA ILE A 74 11.25 6.12 -9.57
C ILE A 74 12.06 5.02 -8.87
N THR A 75 12.25 5.17 -7.57
CA THR A 75 12.91 4.17 -6.74
C THR A 75 11.90 3.65 -5.73
N ILE A 76 11.68 2.34 -5.76
CA ILE A 76 10.72 1.65 -4.90
C ILE A 76 11.50 0.81 -3.88
N PHE A 77 11.30 1.09 -2.61
CA PHE A 77 11.91 0.35 -1.51
C PHE A 77 10.90 -0.64 -0.93
N GLY A 78 11.17 -1.94 -1.09
CA GLY A 78 10.42 -3.00 -0.43
C GLY A 78 11.00 -3.35 0.94
N CYS A 79 10.21 -3.97 1.82
CA CYS A 79 10.63 -4.42 3.15
C CYS A 79 11.31 -5.82 3.15
N GLY A 80 11.99 -6.16 2.05
CA GLY A 80 12.69 -7.45 1.94
C GLY A 80 13.95 -7.50 2.81
N PRO A 81 14.40 -8.69 3.25
CA PRO A 81 15.60 -8.83 4.09
C PRO A 81 16.89 -8.37 3.40
N SER A 82 16.88 -8.24 2.07
CA SER A 82 18.01 -7.72 1.28
C SER A 82 18.08 -6.19 1.25
N LEU A 83 17.09 -5.47 1.79
CA LEU A 83 16.96 -4.01 1.70
C LEU A 83 18.22 -3.30 2.19
N GLU A 84 18.68 -3.62 3.40
CA GLU A 84 19.80 -2.93 4.03
C GLU A 84 21.09 -3.13 3.23
N LYS A 85 21.41 -4.38 2.88
CA LYS A 85 22.59 -4.72 2.08
C LYS A 85 22.56 -4.06 0.71
N THR A 86 21.41 -4.02 0.06
CA THR A 86 21.24 -3.40 -1.26
C THR A 86 21.42 -1.89 -1.17
N PHE A 87 20.83 -1.27 -0.16
CA PHE A 87 20.96 0.16 0.11
C PHE A 87 22.42 0.54 0.37
N ASP A 88 23.13 -0.23 1.21
CA ASP A 88 24.52 0.03 1.54
C ASP A 88 25.43 -0.17 0.31
N THR A 89 25.18 -1.18 -0.52
CA THR A 89 25.92 -1.41 -1.78
C THR A 89 25.74 -0.25 -2.76
N ILE A 90 24.52 0.29 -2.87
CA ILE A 90 24.24 1.46 -3.70
C ILE A 90 24.97 2.68 -3.11
N SER A 91 24.93 2.84 -1.77
CA SER A 91 25.48 3.98 -1.03
C SER A 91 27.01 4.06 -0.98
N GLN A 92 27.71 2.92 -0.89
CA GLN A 92 29.16 2.84 -0.65
C GLN A 92 30.02 3.23 -1.86
N ASN A 93 29.45 3.33 -3.07
CA ASN A 93 30.19 3.70 -4.28
C ASN A 93 30.47 5.20 -4.43
N GLY A 94 30.23 6.03 -3.41
CA GLY A 94 30.57 7.46 -3.39
C GLY A 94 29.87 8.33 -4.45
N LYS A 95 29.00 7.73 -5.28
CA LYS A 95 28.33 8.34 -6.43
C LYS A 95 26.82 8.16 -6.43
N SER A 96 26.22 7.48 -5.46
CA SER A 96 24.76 7.35 -5.38
C SER A 96 24.15 8.57 -4.68
N LYS A 97 24.32 9.74 -5.29
CA LYS A 97 23.23 10.69 -5.21
C LYS A 97 22.17 10.10 -6.11
N PHE A 98 21.21 9.41 -5.48
CA PHE A 98 19.89 9.23 -6.04
C PHE A 98 19.57 10.40 -6.98
N PRO A 99 19.07 10.15 -8.20
CA PRO A 99 18.88 11.21 -9.18
C PRO A 99 18.19 12.41 -8.54
N ILE A 100 18.71 13.61 -8.80
CA ILE A 100 18.02 14.84 -8.42
C ILE A 100 16.62 14.76 -9.07
N ASN A 101 15.57 14.97 -8.27
CA ASN A 101 14.17 14.78 -8.66
C ASN A 101 13.75 13.33 -8.95
N GLN A 102 14.24 12.34 -8.19
CA GLN A 102 13.61 11.01 -8.18
C GLN A 102 12.34 11.00 -7.29
N LEU A 103 11.38 10.16 -7.67
CA LEU A 103 10.26 9.79 -6.82
C LEU A 103 10.64 8.59 -5.95
N ILE A 104 10.67 8.78 -4.64
CA ILE A 104 10.93 7.72 -3.65
C ILE A 104 9.60 7.17 -3.15
N ILE A 105 9.39 5.87 -3.36
CA ILE A 105 8.23 5.14 -2.88
C ILE A 105 8.71 4.12 -1.85
N ALA A 106 8.12 4.13 -0.65
CA ALA A 106 8.39 3.15 0.39
C ALA A 106 7.22 2.18 0.50
N ILE A 107 7.47 0.88 0.54
CA ILE A 107 6.42 -0.12 0.77
C ILE A 107 6.50 -0.57 2.23
N ASP A 108 5.42 -0.31 2.97
CA ASP A 108 5.21 -0.83 4.33
C ASP A 108 6.43 -0.53 5.25
N GLY A 109 7.08 -1.55 5.82
CA GLY A 109 8.22 -1.40 6.73
C GLY A 109 9.46 -0.74 6.14
N ALA A 110 9.55 -0.58 4.81
CA ALA A 110 10.63 0.17 4.18
C ALA A 110 10.62 1.66 4.58
N ALA A 111 9.45 2.22 4.92
CA ALA A 111 9.36 3.60 5.38
C ALA A 111 10.16 3.82 6.68
N VAL A 112 10.11 2.85 7.59
CA VAL A 112 10.87 2.87 8.86
C VAL A 112 12.38 2.78 8.58
N PHE A 113 12.78 1.95 7.61
CA PHE A 113 14.19 1.86 7.21
C PHE A 113 14.71 3.18 6.62
N LEU A 114 13.95 3.80 5.71
CA LEU A 114 14.33 5.06 5.08
C LEU A 114 14.41 6.20 6.09
N ASP A 115 13.47 6.26 7.04
CA ASP A 115 13.48 7.24 8.14
C ASP A 115 14.75 7.11 9.00
N LYS A 116 15.15 5.88 9.36
CA LYS A 116 16.42 5.61 10.05
C LYS A 116 17.65 6.07 9.27
N LYS A 117 17.57 6.13 7.94
CA LYS A 117 18.64 6.62 7.04
C LYS A 117 18.51 8.11 6.72
N GLY A 118 17.54 8.82 7.31
CA GLY A 118 17.30 10.24 7.08
C GLY A 118 16.70 10.57 5.71
N ILE A 119 16.06 9.59 5.06
CA ILE A 119 15.44 9.74 3.74
C ILE A 119 13.92 9.79 3.91
N LYS A 120 13.29 10.89 3.48
CA LYS A 120 11.83 11.02 3.49
C LYS A 120 11.24 10.49 2.17
N PRO A 121 10.40 9.45 2.20
CA PRO A 121 9.70 8.99 1.01
C PRO A 121 8.68 10.03 0.52
N ASN A 122 8.45 10.07 -0.79
CA ASN A 122 7.41 10.92 -1.39
C ASN A 122 6.03 10.26 -1.32
N LEU A 123 6.00 8.92 -1.40
CA LEU A 123 4.80 8.08 -1.28
C LEU A 123 5.12 6.88 -0.39
N ILE A 124 4.14 6.47 0.42
CA ILE A 124 4.15 5.28 1.27
C ILE A 124 2.95 4.42 0.87
#